data_AF-A0A523VRF9-F1
#
_entry.id   AF-A0A523VRF9-F1
#
_cell.length_a   1.000
_cell.length_b   1.000
_cell.length_c   1.000
_cell.angle_alpha   90.00
_cell.angle_beta   90.00
_cell.angle_gamma   90.00
#
_symmetry.space_group_name_H-M   'P 1'
#
loop_
_entity.id
_entity.type
_entity.pdbx_description
1 polymer ?
#
loop_
_entity_poly.entity_id
_entity_poly.type
_entity_poly.pdbx_seq_one_letter_code
_entity_poly.pdbx_strand_id
1 'polypeptide(L)'
;MTSSADCPVCGTLVMPLARACVTCGAKLEGKPVRGKPASIYDPLFDLSSLSDAQRSEFSQHGLTTAFSVDAAILFHFATMGLFSLIHFGLMHSKLPMVKHDDFGGRRAIGFSFIPFFNLYWVFRFWLRLFDRVNLQMRLRGLRPAVSKRFMLATVIVSLIPGANLASLVVHPICIGRMQDTCNRIVPEASGQYKSMFEEL
;
A
#
# COMPACT_ATOMS: atom_id res chain seq x y z
N MET A 1 -10.82 15.18 6.34
CA MET A 1 -9.98 16.14 7.09
C MET A 1 -9.32 17.04 6.07
N THR A 2 -9.89 18.21 5.82
CA THR A 2 -9.32 19.23 4.93
C THR A 2 -8.15 19.89 5.66
N SER A 3 -6.94 19.77 5.11
CA SER A 3 -5.78 20.53 5.59
C SER A 3 -6.09 22.01 5.43
N SER A 4 -6.07 22.73 6.54
CA SER A 4 -6.12 24.18 6.57
C SER A 4 -4.70 24.73 6.68
N ALA A 5 -4.45 25.90 6.08
CA ALA A 5 -3.16 26.58 6.14
C ALA A 5 -3.35 27.99 6.68
N ASP A 6 -2.34 28.55 7.32
CA ASP A 6 -2.37 29.91 7.85
C ASP A 6 -1.85 30.90 6.81
N CYS A 7 -2.46 32.09 6.73
CA CYS A 7 -1.98 33.16 5.86
C CYS A 7 -0.60 33.64 6.33
N PRO A 8 0.42 33.70 5.46
CA PRO A 8 1.77 34.09 5.86
C PRO A 8 1.91 35.56 6.27
N VAL A 9 0.91 36.39 5.95
CA VAL A 9 0.92 37.83 6.26
C VAL A 9 0.21 38.15 7.56
N CYS A 10 -0.96 37.55 7.81
CA CYS A 10 -1.81 37.91 8.97
C CYS A 10 -2.15 36.73 9.88
N GLY A 11 -1.66 35.53 9.60
CA GLY A 11 -1.89 34.32 10.42
C GLY A 11 -3.32 33.78 10.40
N THR A 12 -4.24 34.37 9.62
CA THR A 12 -5.62 33.87 9.54
C THR A 12 -5.69 32.57 8.74
N LEU A 13 -6.47 31.61 9.23
CA LEU A 13 -6.81 30.38 8.51
C LEU A 13 -7.39 30.67 7.13
N VAL A 14 -6.79 30.10 6.10
CA VAL A 14 -7.22 30.22 4.70
C VAL A 14 -7.63 28.86 4.15
N MET A 15 -8.69 28.86 3.34
CA MET A 15 -9.12 27.65 2.64
C MET A 15 -8.09 27.26 1.55
N PRO A 16 -7.86 25.97 1.34
CA PRO A 16 -6.78 25.45 0.45
C PRO A 16 -6.89 25.84 -1.02
N LEU A 17 -7.99 26.48 -1.46
CA LEU A 17 -8.20 26.98 -2.83
C LEU A 17 -8.37 28.50 -2.92
N ALA A 18 -8.21 29.23 -1.81
CA ALA A 18 -8.34 30.69 -1.81
C ALA A 18 -7.17 31.34 -2.60
N ARG A 19 -7.48 32.22 -3.55
CA ARG A 19 -6.47 33.00 -4.30
C ARG A 19 -5.99 34.24 -3.55
N ALA A 20 -6.71 34.64 -2.49
CA ALA A 20 -6.38 35.77 -1.64
C ALA A 20 -6.89 35.52 -0.22
N CYS A 21 -6.22 36.10 0.78
CA CYS A 21 -6.71 36.09 2.15
C CYS A 21 -7.90 37.06 2.29
N VAL A 22 -9.00 36.60 2.88
CA VAL A 22 -10.21 37.42 3.10
C VAL A 22 -9.97 38.54 4.11
N THR A 23 -9.06 38.33 5.07
CA THR A 23 -8.78 39.30 6.14
C THR A 23 -7.85 40.42 5.70
N CYS A 24 -6.74 40.11 5.01
CA CYS A 24 -5.70 41.09 4.70
C CYS A 24 -5.53 41.38 3.21
N GLY A 25 -6.25 40.68 2.33
CA GLY A 25 -6.16 40.88 0.88
C GLY A 25 -4.87 40.38 0.23
N ALA A 26 -3.94 39.78 0.98
CA ALA A 26 -2.71 39.25 0.44
C ALA A 26 -3.00 38.20 -0.65
N LYS A 27 -2.43 38.39 -1.85
CA LYS A 27 -2.48 37.39 -2.93
C LYS A 27 -1.73 36.15 -2.45
N LEU A 28 -2.46 35.05 -2.36
CA LEU A 28 -1.87 33.75 -2.12
C LEU A 28 -1.40 33.27 -3.48
N GLU A 29 -0.11 33.41 -3.79
CA GLU A 29 0.46 32.86 -5.02
C GLU A 29 0.05 31.40 -5.10
N GLY A 30 -0.75 31.07 -6.11
CA GLY A 30 -1.36 29.77 -6.33
C GLY A 30 -0.35 28.70 -6.71
N LYS A 31 0.75 28.58 -5.96
CA LYS A 31 1.39 27.29 -5.82
C LYS A 31 0.36 26.45 -5.07
N PRO A 32 -0.19 25.38 -5.67
CA PRO A 32 -0.97 24.44 -4.90
C PRO A 32 -0.10 24.12 -3.69
N VAL A 33 -0.61 24.40 -2.49
CA VAL A 33 0.05 23.96 -1.26
C VAL A 33 0.17 22.46 -1.47
N ARG A 34 1.36 22.02 -1.86
CA ARG A 34 1.67 20.63 -2.13
C ARG A 34 1.64 20.05 -0.73
N GLY A 35 0.44 19.69 -0.30
CA GLY A 35 0.19 19.18 1.03
C GLY A 35 1.23 18.11 1.23
N LYS A 36 2.05 18.27 2.28
CA LYS A 36 3.07 17.28 2.62
C LYS A 36 2.35 15.92 2.57
N PRO A 37 2.81 14.96 1.75
CA PRO A 37 2.08 13.73 1.53
C PRO A 37 1.71 13.13 2.88
N ALA A 38 0.40 12.97 3.11
CA ALA A 38 -0.13 12.73 4.45
C ALA A 38 0.29 11.38 5.05
N SER A 39 0.89 10.51 4.24
CA SER A 39 1.35 9.19 4.63
C SER A 39 2.62 8.81 3.89
N ILE A 40 3.53 8.11 4.57
CA ILE A 40 4.71 7.47 3.97
C ILE A 40 4.35 6.50 2.83
N TYR A 41 3.13 5.94 2.86
CA TYR A 41 2.61 5.05 1.83
C TYR A 41 2.21 5.78 0.54
N ASP A 42 2.10 7.11 0.56
CA ASP A 42 1.77 7.89 -0.63
C ASP A 42 2.90 7.78 -1.67
N PRO A 43 2.62 7.41 -2.93
CA PRO A 43 3.63 7.34 -3.99
C PRO A 43 4.43 8.63 -4.18
N LEU A 44 3.85 9.79 -3.85
CA LEU A 44 4.49 11.10 -3.93
C LEU A 44 5.30 11.47 -2.69
N PHE A 45 5.28 10.62 -1.64
CA PHE A 45 6.12 10.81 -0.47
C PHE A 45 7.61 10.74 -0.84
N ASP A 46 8.36 11.75 -0.42
CA ASP A 46 9.79 11.84 -0.66
C ASP A 46 10.56 10.94 0.32
N LEU A 47 11.01 9.79 -0.16
CA LEU A 47 11.79 8.85 0.64
C LEU A 47 13.19 9.34 0.99
N SER A 48 13.68 10.42 0.36
CA SER A 48 14.94 11.06 0.74
C SER A 48 14.83 11.87 2.03
N SER A 49 13.61 12.19 2.46
CA SER A 49 13.38 12.87 3.74
C SER A 49 13.44 11.95 4.96
N LEU A 50 13.63 10.63 4.77
CA LEU A 50 13.80 9.67 5.85
C LEU A 50 15.27 9.66 6.30
N SER A 51 15.51 9.56 7.60
CA SER A 51 16.87 9.31 8.08
C SER A 51 17.35 7.89 7.67
N ASP A 52 18.65 7.68 7.61
CA ASP A 52 19.22 6.37 7.29
C ASP A 52 18.76 5.28 8.27
N ALA A 53 18.61 5.64 9.55
CA ALA A 53 18.07 4.75 10.57
C ALA A 53 16.62 4.35 10.28
N GLN A 54 15.75 5.31 9.96
CA GLN A 54 14.36 5.04 9.60
C GLN A 54 14.25 4.22 8.31
N ARG A 55 15.04 4.55 7.31
CA ARG A 55 15.07 3.82 6.04
C ARG A 55 15.51 2.37 6.26
N SER A 56 16.53 2.14 7.08
CA SER A 56 16.99 0.80 7.45
C SER A 56 15.90 0.02 8.18
N GLU A 57 15.30 0.61 9.22
CA GLU A 57 14.21 0.00 9.99
C GLU A 57 13.01 -0.36 9.10
N PHE A 58 12.57 0.56 8.24
CA PHE A 58 11.43 0.33 7.36
C PHE A 58 11.73 -0.62 6.20
N SER A 59 13.00 -0.91 5.91
CA SER A 59 13.38 -1.87 4.86
C SER A 59 13.43 -3.31 5.37
N GLN A 60 13.43 -3.51 6.70
CA GLN A 60 13.46 -4.84 7.31
C GLN A 60 12.11 -5.56 7.12
N HIS A 61 12.16 -6.78 6.59
CA HIS A 61 11.00 -7.67 6.44
C HIS A 61 11.37 -9.13 6.67
N GLY A 62 10.39 -9.93 7.07
CA GLY A 62 10.46 -11.38 7.22
C GLY A 62 9.99 -12.19 6.00
N LEU A 63 9.88 -11.58 4.81
CA LEU A 63 9.65 -12.31 3.56
C LEU A 63 10.93 -13.05 3.15
N THR A 64 11.03 -14.33 3.48
CA THR A 64 12.23 -15.16 3.25
C THR A 64 12.07 -16.17 2.11
N THR A 65 10.85 -16.44 1.66
CA THR A 65 10.57 -17.51 0.71
C THR A 65 9.68 -17.00 -0.40
N ALA A 66 10.14 -17.16 -1.65
CA ALA A 66 9.32 -16.92 -2.83
C ALA A 66 8.29 -18.05 -2.97
N PHE A 67 7.13 -17.72 -3.51
CA PHE A 67 6.05 -18.68 -3.74
C PHE A 67 5.57 -18.59 -5.20
N SER A 68 5.23 -19.73 -5.80
CA SER A 68 4.82 -19.75 -7.21
C SER A 68 3.59 -18.87 -7.45
N VAL A 69 3.67 -18.01 -8.46
CA VAL A 69 2.58 -17.12 -8.89
C VAL A 69 1.39 -17.94 -9.38
N ASP A 70 1.65 -18.96 -10.21
CA ASP A 70 0.63 -19.83 -10.76
C ASP A 70 -0.05 -20.65 -9.66
N ALA A 71 0.72 -21.15 -8.69
CA ALA A 71 0.16 -21.85 -7.53
C ALA A 71 -0.72 -20.92 -6.69
N ALA A 72 -0.32 -19.66 -6.50
CA ALA A 72 -1.13 -18.70 -5.75
C ALA A 72 -2.47 -18.41 -6.43
N ILE A 73 -2.47 -18.29 -7.76
CA ILE A 73 -3.68 -18.11 -8.56
C ILE A 73 -4.56 -19.37 -8.51
N LEU A 74 -3.97 -20.55 -8.71
CA LEU A 74 -4.70 -21.82 -8.67
C LEU A 74 -5.36 -22.04 -7.31
N PHE A 75 -4.61 -21.86 -6.22
CA PHE A 75 -5.15 -22.03 -4.87
C PHE A 75 -6.18 -20.96 -4.50
N HIS A 76 -6.07 -19.74 -5.06
CA HIS A 76 -7.13 -18.74 -4.92
C HIS A 76 -8.46 -19.30 -5.41
N PHE A 77 -8.52 -19.82 -6.64
CA PHE A 77 -9.76 -20.34 -7.21
C PHE A 77 -10.21 -21.64 -6.54
N ALA A 78 -9.29 -22.58 -6.31
CA ALA A 78 -9.61 -23.87 -5.70
C ALA A 78 -10.21 -23.74 -4.28
N THR A 79 -9.86 -22.68 -3.56
CA THR A 79 -10.33 -22.44 -2.19
C THR A 79 -11.33 -21.29 -2.08
N MET A 80 -11.86 -20.80 -3.22
CA MET A 80 -12.78 -19.66 -3.27
C MET A 80 -12.25 -18.43 -2.49
N GLY A 81 -10.95 -18.14 -2.63
CA GLY A 81 -10.27 -17.01 -2.02
C GLY A 81 -9.75 -17.22 -0.60
N LEU A 82 -10.09 -18.33 0.07
CA LEU A 82 -9.66 -18.60 1.45
C LEU A 82 -8.14 -18.71 1.56
N PHE A 83 -7.49 -19.40 0.62
CA PHE A 83 -6.03 -19.50 0.56
C PHE A 83 -5.40 -18.10 0.50
N SER A 84 -5.86 -17.24 -0.40
CA SER A 84 -5.29 -15.90 -0.56
C SER A 84 -5.49 -15.05 0.69
N LEU A 85 -6.66 -15.12 1.33
CA LEU A 85 -6.91 -14.42 2.59
C LEU A 85 -5.89 -14.82 3.66
N ILE A 86 -5.64 -16.12 3.83
CA ILE A 86 -4.69 -16.63 4.83
C ILE A 86 -3.25 -16.30 4.42
N HIS A 87 -2.85 -16.67 3.20
CA HIS A 87 -1.49 -16.52 2.68
C HIS A 87 -1.02 -15.06 2.71
N PHE A 88 -1.79 -14.15 2.10
CA PHE A 88 -1.50 -12.72 2.13
C PHE A 88 -1.75 -12.10 3.50
N GLY A 89 -2.65 -12.68 4.29
CA GLY A 89 -2.86 -12.29 5.68
C GLY A 89 -1.60 -12.49 6.52
N LEU A 90 -0.95 -13.64 6.37
CA LEU A 90 0.31 -13.92 7.05
C LEU A 90 1.44 -12.99 6.62
N MET A 91 1.41 -12.47 5.37
CA MET A 91 2.40 -11.49 4.91
C MET A 91 2.33 -10.16 5.68
N HIS A 92 1.18 -9.78 6.25
CA HIS A 92 1.10 -8.57 7.11
C HIS A 92 2.01 -8.67 8.34
N SER A 93 2.26 -9.87 8.87
CA SER A 93 3.21 -10.07 9.97
C SER A 93 4.66 -10.08 9.52
N LYS A 94 4.91 -10.30 8.22
CA LYS A 94 6.26 -10.36 7.63
C LYS A 94 6.73 -9.00 7.12
N LEU A 95 5.86 -8.02 7.02
CA LEU A 95 6.20 -6.65 6.62
C LEU A 95 6.38 -5.77 7.85
N PRO A 96 7.12 -4.66 7.77
CA PRO A 96 7.25 -3.71 8.89
C PRO A 96 5.95 -2.94 9.10
N MET A 97 5.64 -2.59 10.36
CA MET A 97 4.49 -1.77 10.74
C MET A 97 4.98 -0.34 10.94
N VAL A 98 4.82 0.49 9.91
CA VAL A 98 5.41 1.83 9.87
C VAL A 98 4.47 2.88 10.47
N LYS A 99 3.15 2.67 10.32
CA LYS A 99 2.14 3.57 10.85
C LYS A 99 1.48 2.94 12.08
N HIS A 100 1.12 3.76 13.07
CA HIS A 100 0.47 3.31 14.31
C HIS A 100 -0.83 2.51 14.06
N ASP A 101 -1.54 2.74 12.94
CA ASP A 101 -2.77 2.04 12.58
C ASP A 101 -2.55 0.80 11.69
N ASP A 102 -1.30 0.39 11.49
CA ASP A 102 -0.94 -0.88 10.87
C ASP A 102 -1.32 -2.07 11.77
N PHE A 103 -1.41 -3.24 11.17
CA PHE A 103 -1.84 -4.46 11.85
C PHE A 103 -1.10 -5.68 11.31
N GLY A 104 -0.95 -6.68 12.17
CA GLY A 104 -0.36 -7.97 11.81
C GLY A 104 -1.36 -8.96 11.24
N GLY A 105 -0.85 -10.12 10.82
CA GLY A 105 -1.65 -11.14 10.14
C GLY A 105 -2.78 -11.73 10.97
N ARG A 106 -2.60 -11.93 12.28
CA ARG A 106 -3.67 -12.45 13.16
C ARG A 106 -4.92 -11.55 13.11
N ARG A 107 -4.72 -10.23 13.20
CA ARG A 107 -5.80 -9.23 13.13
C ARG A 107 -6.38 -9.14 11.72
N ALA A 108 -5.52 -9.18 10.71
CA ALA A 108 -5.90 -9.15 9.30
C ALA A 108 -6.85 -10.32 8.93
N ILE A 109 -6.49 -11.54 9.35
CA ILE A 109 -7.24 -12.76 9.06
C ILE A 109 -8.48 -12.83 9.96
N GLY A 110 -8.32 -12.71 11.28
CA GLY A 110 -9.43 -12.92 12.23
C GLY A 110 -10.61 -11.97 12.01
N PHE A 111 -10.34 -10.70 11.73
CA PHE A 111 -11.41 -9.73 11.48
C PHE A 111 -12.10 -9.88 10.13
N SER A 112 -11.51 -10.64 9.21
CA SER A 112 -12.17 -11.04 7.97
C SER A 112 -13.22 -12.14 8.19
N PHE A 113 -13.31 -12.75 9.38
CA PHE A 113 -14.35 -13.73 9.69
C PHE A 113 -15.50 -13.17 10.55
N ILE A 114 -15.45 -11.89 10.95
CA ILE A 114 -16.51 -11.27 11.73
C ILE A 114 -17.63 -10.82 10.78
N PRO A 115 -18.86 -11.33 10.89
CA PRO A 115 -19.98 -10.92 10.04
C PRO A 115 -20.19 -9.41 10.06
N PHE A 116 -20.55 -8.81 8.92
CA PHE A 116 -20.75 -7.37 8.66
C PHE A 116 -19.50 -6.49 8.85
N PHE A 117 -18.67 -6.74 9.86
CA PHE A 117 -17.39 -6.08 10.07
C PHE A 117 -16.35 -6.50 9.02
N ASN A 118 -16.48 -7.71 8.47
CA ASN A 118 -15.68 -8.23 7.36
C ASN A 118 -15.62 -7.23 6.20
N LEU A 119 -16.72 -6.57 5.82
CA LEU A 119 -16.75 -5.72 4.63
C LEU A 119 -15.73 -4.59 4.74
N TYR A 120 -15.72 -3.90 5.87
CA TYR A 120 -14.71 -2.89 6.18
C TYR A 120 -13.29 -3.47 6.15
N TRP A 121 -13.12 -4.67 6.72
CA TRP A 121 -11.82 -5.34 6.79
C TRP A 121 -11.32 -5.83 5.45
N VAL A 122 -12.17 -6.24 4.52
CA VAL A 122 -11.76 -6.62 3.16
C VAL A 122 -11.05 -5.44 2.50
N PHE A 123 -11.60 -4.23 2.55
CA PHE A 123 -10.90 -3.04 2.04
C PHE A 123 -9.60 -2.77 2.78
N ARG A 124 -9.66 -2.74 4.12
CA ARG A 124 -8.50 -2.38 4.95
C ARG A 124 -7.35 -3.39 4.76
N PHE A 125 -7.66 -4.68 4.69
CA PHE A 125 -6.74 -5.79 4.49
C PHE A 125 -5.95 -5.62 3.19
N TRP A 126 -6.66 -5.51 2.06
CA TRP A 126 -6.03 -5.51 0.74
C TRP A 126 -5.28 -4.21 0.48
N LEU A 127 -5.90 -3.06 0.77
CA LEU A 127 -5.28 -1.76 0.54
C LEU A 127 -4.05 -1.57 1.44
N ARG A 128 -4.09 -2.00 2.70
CA ARG A 128 -2.96 -1.83 3.60
C ARG A 128 -1.81 -2.77 3.28
N LEU A 129 -2.10 -4.02 2.92
CA LEU A 129 -1.06 -4.94 2.46
C LEU A 129 -0.33 -4.33 1.26
N PHE A 130 -1.13 -3.82 0.33
CA PHE A 130 -0.64 -3.22 -0.89
C PHE A 130 0.24 -1.99 -0.64
N ASP A 131 -0.20 -1.08 0.22
CA ASP A 131 0.58 0.08 0.64
C ASP A 131 1.96 -0.33 1.22
N ARG A 132 2.00 -1.39 2.04
CA ARG A 132 3.22 -1.89 2.69
C ARG A 132 4.17 -2.57 1.70
N VAL A 133 3.64 -3.41 0.81
CA VAL A 133 4.42 -4.04 -0.26
C VAL A 133 5.00 -2.99 -1.20
N ASN A 134 4.21 -1.99 -1.61
CA ASN A 134 4.70 -0.90 -2.44
C ASN A 134 5.74 -0.03 -1.73
N LEU A 135 5.61 0.20 -0.42
CA LEU A 135 6.65 0.88 0.35
C LEU A 135 7.96 0.10 0.28
N GLN A 136 7.93 -1.23 0.46
CA GLN A 136 9.12 -2.07 0.32
C GLN A 136 9.77 -1.96 -1.06
N MET A 137 8.97 -1.95 -2.13
CA MET A 137 9.49 -1.74 -3.48
C MET A 137 10.17 -0.37 -3.63
N ARG A 138 9.52 0.70 -3.14
CA ARG A 138 10.04 2.06 -3.28
C ARG A 138 11.30 2.31 -2.45
N LEU A 139 11.40 1.73 -1.25
CA LEU A 139 12.61 1.80 -0.42
C LEU A 139 13.83 1.19 -1.12
N ARG A 140 13.60 0.27 -2.07
CA ARG A 140 14.61 -0.41 -2.90
C ARG A 140 14.82 0.24 -4.27
N GLY A 141 14.19 1.39 -4.52
CA GLY A 141 14.23 2.05 -5.83
C GLY A 141 13.47 1.31 -6.94
N LEU A 142 12.70 0.27 -6.59
CA LEU A 142 11.89 -0.49 -7.55
C LEU A 142 10.55 0.22 -7.80
N ARG A 143 10.04 0.09 -9.03
CA ARG A 143 8.70 0.61 -9.36
C ARG A 143 7.61 -0.25 -8.71
N PRO A 144 6.58 0.38 -8.09
CA PRO A 144 5.37 -0.33 -7.67
C PRO A 144 4.75 -1.11 -8.83
N ALA A 145 4.48 -2.40 -8.65
CA ALA A 145 3.98 -3.24 -9.73
C ALA A 145 2.48 -3.04 -10.02
N VAL A 146 1.74 -2.50 -9.05
CA VAL A 146 0.28 -2.32 -9.12
C VAL A 146 -0.10 -0.92 -8.62
N SER A 147 -1.21 -0.39 -9.08
CA SER A 147 -1.74 0.87 -8.57
C SER A 147 -2.72 0.62 -7.41
N LYS A 148 -2.71 1.48 -6.40
CA LYS A 148 -3.70 1.42 -5.31
C LYS A 148 -5.14 1.52 -5.81
N ARG A 149 -5.35 2.25 -6.91
CA ARG A 149 -6.64 2.39 -7.59
C ARG A 149 -7.11 1.07 -8.20
N PHE A 150 -6.20 0.32 -8.83
CA PHE A 150 -6.51 -1.02 -9.33
C PHE A 150 -6.90 -1.95 -8.19
N MET A 151 -6.13 -1.97 -7.09
CA MET A 151 -6.49 -2.78 -5.91
C MET A 151 -7.86 -2.40 -5.36
N LEU A 152 -8.14 -1.11 -5.21
CA LEU A 152 -9.45 -0.63 -4.78
C LEU A 152 -10.57 -1.09 -5.72
N ALA A 153 -10.38 -0.96 -7.03
CA ALA A 153 -11.34 -1.41 -8.02
C ALA A 153 -11.59 -2.93 -7.93
N THR A 154 -10.52 -3.73 -7.79
CA THR A 154 -10.61 -5.17 -7.59
C THR A 154 -11.45 -5.51 -6.36
N VAL A 155 -11.20 -4.85 -5.23
CA VAL A 155 -11.96 -5.08 -4.00
C VAL A 155 -13.43 -4.68 -4.17
N ILE A 156 -13.73 -3.56 -4.83
CA ILE A 156 -15.11 -3.14 -5.10
C ILE A 156 -15.83 -4.19 -5.96
N VAL A 157 -15.19 -4.65 -7.05
CA VAL A 157 -15.74 -5.69 -7.93
C VAL A 157 -16.02 -6.98 -7.17
N SER A 158 -15.16 -7.36 -6.22
CA SER A 158 -15.32 -8.58 -5.42
C SER A 158 -16.56 -8.57 -4.50
N LEU A 159 -17.13 -7.39 -4.22
CA LEU A 159 -18.29 -7.24 -3.33
C LEU A 159 -19.63 -7.25 -4.06
N ILE A 160 -19.64 -7.12 -5.39
CA ILE A 160 -20.88 -7.06 -6.17
C ILE A 160 -21.28 -8.50 -6.53
N PRO A 161 -22.34 -9.06 -5.90
CA PRO A 161 -22.82 -10.38 -6.29
C PRO A 161 -23.28 -10.34 -7.75
N GLY A 162 -22.75 -11.22 -8.60
CA GLY A 162 -23.10 -11.26 -10.02
C GLY A 162 -22.14 -10.53 -10.96
N ALA A 163 -21.12 -9.81 -10.46
CA ALA A 163 -20.00 -9.32 -11.29
C ALA A 163 -19.04 -10.43 -11.75
N ASN A 164 -19.50 -11.68 -11.78
CA ASN A 164 -18.71 -12.90 -11.77
C ASN A 164 -17.72 -13.01 -12.94
N LEU A 165 -18.08 -12.54 -14.14
CA LEU A 165 -17.16 -12.62 -15.29
C LEU A 165 -15.96 -11.67 -15.14
N ALA A 166 -16.16 -10.47 -14.59
CA ALA A 166 -15.08 -9.52 -14.38
C ALA A 166 -14.15 -9.98 -13.25
N SER A 167 -14.70 -10.53 -12.16
CA SER A 167 -13.90 -11.01 -11.03
C SER A 167 -13.01 -12.20 -11.42
N LEU A 168 -13.46 -13.09 -12.31
CA LEU A 168 -12.66 -14.20 -12.85
C LEU A 168 -11.40 -13.74 -13.59
N VAL A 169 -11.39 -12.52 -14.14
CA VAL A 169 -10.21 -11.97 -14.84
C VAL A 169 -9.39 -11.07 -13.92
N VAL A 170 -10.04 -10.21 -13.14
CA VAL A 170 -9.36 -9.20 -12.33
C VAL A 170 -8.65 -9.81 -11.12
N HIS A 171 -9.25 -10.81 -10.46
CA HIS A 171 -8.64 -11.47 -9.30
C HIS A 171 -7.31 -12.15 -9.61
N PRO A 172 -7.18 -13.03 -10.64
CA PRO A 172 -5.90 -13.68 -10.92
C PRO A 172 -4.80 -12.69 -11.27
N ILE A 173 -5.13 -11.61 -12.00
CA ILE A 173 -4.18 -10.53 -12.28
C ILE A 173 -3.72 -9.88 -10.97
N CYS A 174 -4.66 -9.55 -10.08
CA CYS A 174 -4.36 -8.92 -8.80
C CYS A 174 -3.50 -9.82 -7.89
N ILE A 175 -3.88 -11.09 -7.74
CA ILE A 175 -3.16 -12.09 -6.95
C ILE A 175 -1.78 -12.35 -7.55
N GLY A 176 -1.71 -12.54 -8.86
CA GLY A 176 -0.44 -12.83 -9.54
C GLY A 176 0.53 -11.67 -9.43
N ARG A 177 0.07 -10.43 -9.62
CA ARG A 177 0.90 -9.23 -9.44
C ARG A 177 1.33 -9.02 -7.99
N MET A 178 0.45 -9.27 -7.02
CA MET A 178 0.82 -9.19 -5.60
C MET A 178 1.90 -10.23 -5.27
N GLN A 179 1.71 -11.48 -5.69
CA GLN A 179 2.65 -12.56 -5.43
C GLN A 179 4.00 -12.32 -6.11
N ASP A 180 4.01 -11.89 -7.38
CA ASP A 180 5.22 -11.49 -8.10
C ASP A 180 5.96 -10.36 -7.38
N THR A 181 5.23 -9.34 -6.91
CA THR A 181 5.84 -8.23 -6.16
C THR A 181 6.47 -8.71 -4.86
N CYS A 182 5.80 -9.57 -4.11
CA CYS A 182 6.36 -10.17 -2.90
C CYS A 182 7.60 -11.01 -3.23
N ASN A 183 7.58 -11.79 -4.31
CA ASN A 183 8.72 -12.59 -4.75
C ASN A 183 9.92 -11.72 -5.12
N ARG A 184 9.72 -10.54 -5.69
CA ARG A 184 10.80 -9.60 -6.03
C ARG A 184 11.46 -8.96 -4.80
N ILE A 185 10.76 -8.94 -3.66
CA ILE A 185 11.27 -8.41 -2.39
C ILE A 185 12.12 -9.47 -1.64
N VAL A 186 11.86 -10.76 -1.84
CA VAL A 186 12.55 -11.87 -1.15
C VAL A 186 14.08 -11.91 -1.35
N PRO A 187 14.65 -11.75 -2.57
CA PRO A 187 16.08 -11.96 -2.83
C PRO A 187 17.03 -11.02 -2.08
N GLU A 188 16.52 -9.93 -1.50
CA GLU A 188 17.34 -9.03 -0.69
C GLU A 188 17.46 -9.45 0.77
N ALA A 189 16.48 -10.18 1.32
CA ALA A 189 16.60 -10.74 2.68
C ALA A 189 17.64 -11.88 2.76
N SER A 190 18.01 -12.47 1.62
CA SER A 190 19.02 -13.54 1.51
C SER A 190 20.43 -13.04 1.16
N GLY A 191 20.65 -11.73 0.96
CA GLY A 191 21.95 -11.19 0.56
C GLY A 191 22.37 -11.50 -0.88
N GLN A 192 21.46 -12.00 -1.72
CA GLN A 192 21.74 -12.51 -3.07
C GLN A 192 21.91 -11.44 -4.15
N TYR A 193 21.55 -10.18 -3.90
CA TYR A 193 21.68 -9.12 -4.90
C TYR A 193 23.11 -8.64 -5.12
N LYS A 194 24.04 -8.89 -4.18
CA LYS A 194 25.43 -8.47 -4.33
C LYS A 194 26.16 -9.27 -5.42
N SER A 195 25.82 -10.55 -5.61
CA SER A 195 26.45 -11.40 -6.63
C SER A 195 25.91 -11.16 -8.04
N MET A 196 24.63 -10.75 -8.19
CA MET A 196 24.02 -10.60 -9.51
C MET A 196 24.41 -9.30 -10.24
N PHE A 197 24.89 -8.28 -9.51
CA PHE A 197 25.42 -7.05 -10.10
C PHE A 197 26.96 -7.02 -10.19
N GLU A 198 27.66 -7.93 -9.52
CA GLU A 198 29.12 -8.11 -9.69
C GLU A 198 29.48 -9.00 -10.90
N GLU A 199 28.48 -9.65 -11.52
CA GLU A 199 28.62 -10.46 -12.74
C GLU A 199 28.18 -9.74 -14.03
N LEU A 200 27.88 -8.44 -13.97
CA LEU A 200 27.58 -7.56 -15.12
C LEU A 200 28.67 -6.49 -15.27
#